data_AF-A0A7C5K327-F1
#
_entry.id   AF-A0A7C5K327-F1
#
_cell.length_a   1.000
_cell.length_b   1.000
_cell.length_c   1.000
_cell.angle_alpha   90.00
_cell.angle_beta   90.00
_cell.angle_gamma   90.00
#
_symmetry.space_group_name_H-M   'P 1'
#
loop_
_entity.id
_entity.type
_entity.pdbx_description
1 polymer ?
#
loop_
_entity_poly.entity_id
_entity_poly.type
_entity_poly.pdbx_seq_one_letter_code
_entity_poly.pdbx_strand_id
1 'polypeptide(L)'
;MLYFSTILGKKIIDSKEEPIGTLDDMIIIDGEEEAEVVALVCKRKTGLLRIPMKYVDVIEREIKLSIPKEKALLFGEPSPDEILLKGSILDKQLIDTNGVKVVRVNDIILLHKKGGLFVIGVDASVKGFMRRLGIRDPLLDIPKIIRKNETPEIPHMIPWKFVAPLEP
;
A
#
# COMPACT_ATOMS: atom_id res chain seq x y z
N MET A 1 -5.14 -8.13 6.98
CA MET A 1 -4.82 -7.55 5.66
C MET A 1 -5.05 -6.05 5.76
N LEU A 2 -4.14 -5.27 5.20
CA LEU A 2 -4.12 -3.82 5.27
C LEU A 2 -4.11 -3.27 3.84
N TYR A 3 -4.85 -2.21 3.58
CA TYR A 3 -4.83 -1.56 2.27
C TYR A 3 -3.92 -0.33 2.31
N PHE A 4 -3.02 -0.21 1.35
CA PHE A 4 -2.07 0.90 1.27
C PHE A 4 -2.77 2.26 1.26
N SER A 5 -3.89 2.40 0.55
CA SER A 5 -4.67 3.64 0.55
C SER A 5 -5.14 4.09 1.95
N THR A 6 -5.38 3.14 2.86
CA THR A 6 -5.88 3.43 4.22
C THR A 6 -4.80 3.91 5.18
N ILE A 7 -3.53 3.79 4.81
CA ILE A 7 -2.38 4.23 5.63
C ILE A 7 -1.68 5.45 5.07
N LEU A 8 -1.86 5.75 3.79
CA LEU A 8 -1.38 7.00 3.20
C LEU A 8 -1.86 8.20 4.01
N GLY A 9 -0.95 9.15 4.25
CA GLY A 9 -1.22 10.37 5.01
C GLY A 9 -1.30 10.18 6.54
N LYS A 10 -1.21 8.95 7.08
CA LYS A 10 -1.16 8.75 8.53
C LYS A 10 0.08 9.37 9.14
N LYS A 11 -0.08 9.89 10.36
CA LYS A 11 1.03 10.47 11.14
C LYS A 11 2.04 9.39 11.50
N ILE A 12 3.31 9.75 11.42
CA ILE A 12 4.42 8.93 11.90
C ILE A 12 4.98 9.59 13.15
N ILE A 13 5.02 8.84 14.24
CA ILE A 13 5.55 9.25 15.54
C ILE A 13 6.69 8.33 15.95
N ASP A 14 7.64 8.86 16.71
CA ASP A 14 8.75 8.07 17.23
C ASP A 14 8.43 7.37 18.55
N SER A 15 9.42 6.69 19.14
CA SER A 15 9.25 5.99 20.43
C SER A 15 8.99 6.90 21.63
N LYS A 16 9.11 8.23 21.47
CA LYS A 16 8.81 9.25 22.49
C LYS A 16 7.49 9.96 22.21
N GLU A 17 6.70 9.44 21.27
CA GLU A 17 5.47 10.05 20.76
C GLU A 17 5.67 11.41 20.08
N GLU A 18 6.89 11.74 19.65
CA GLU A 18 7.14 12.97 18.93
C GLU A 18 6.77 12.82 17.44
N PRO A 19 6.04 13.79 16.86
CA PRO A 19 5.65 13.74 15.46
C PRO A 19 6.86 13.94 14.54
N ILE A 20 7.01 13.04 13.57
CA ILE A 20 8.05 13.11 12.53
C ILE A 20 7.47 13.74 11.26
N GLY A 21 6.30 13.27 10.82
CA GLY A 21 5.68 13.65 9.55
C GLY A 21 4.48 12.76 9.23
N THR A 22 4.21 12.57 7.93
CA THR A 22 3.12 11.69 7.46
C THR A 22 3.62 10.69 6.42
N LEU A 23 3.03 9.49 6.35
CA LEU A 23 3.32 8.53 5.30
C LEU A 23 2.97 9.10 3.93
N ASP A 24 3.94 9.18 3.03
CA ASP A 24 3.74 9.60 1.65
C ASP A 24 3.78 8.42 0.67
N ASP A 25 4.67 7.46 0.92
CA ASP A 25 4.87 6.27 0.08
C ASP A 25 5.50 5.11 0.88
N MET A 26 5.63 3.94 0.26
CA MET A 26 6.37 2.77 0.73
C MET A 26 7.31 2.30 -0.38
N ILE A 27 8.47 1.81 0.03
CA ILE A 27 9.49 1.26 -0.85
C ILE A 27 9.47 -0.25 -0.69
N ILE A 28 9.40 -0.95 -1.81
CA ILE A 28 9.45 -2.40 -1.86
C ILE A 28 10.67 -2.91 -2.61
N ILE A 29 11.07 -4.13 -2.29
CA ILE A 29 11.92 -4.98 -3.13
C ILE A 29 11.06 -6.09 -3.68
N ASP A 30 11.13 -6.30 -4.99
CA ASP A 30 10.35 -7.32 -5.68
C ASP A 30 10.81 -8.75 -5.32
N GLY A 31 9.88 -9.69 -5.38
CA GLY A 31 10.11 -11.11 -5.08
C GLY A 31 9.15 -12.01 -5.85
N GLU A 32 9.49 -13.29 -5.97
CA GLU A 32 8.78 -14.22 -6.88
C GLU A 32 7.26 -14.34 -6.62
N GLU A 33 6.86 -14.38 -5.35
CA GLU A 33 5.44 -14.52 -4.96
C GLU A 33 4.86 -13.25 -4.32
N GLU A 34 5.71 -12.46 -3.68
CA GLU A 34 5.36 -11.26 -2.93
C GLU A 34 6.55 -10.29 -2.88
N ALA A 35 6.25 -9.00 -2.74
CA ALA A 35 7.28 -7.98 -2.55
C ALA A 35 7.40 -7.57 -1.08
N GLU A 36 8.62 -7.40 -0.59
CA GLU A 36 8.90 -6.99 0.77
C GLU A 36 8.89 -5.46 0.89
N VAL A 37 8.16 -4.91 1.87
CA VAL A 37 8.24 -3.48 2.22
C VAL A 37 9.47 -3.24 3.08
N VAL A 38 10.49 -2.61 2.49
CA VAL A 38 11.79 -2.38 3.13
C VAL A 38 11.90 -1.01 3.82
N ALA A 39 11.10 -0.02 3.39
CA ALA A 39 11.08 1.29 4.00
C ALA A 39 9.77 2.05 3.79
N LEU A 40 9.50 3.00 4.68
CA LEU A 40 8.47 4.02 4.53
C LEU A 40 9.09 5.31 3.99
N VAL A 41 8.35 6.03 3.16
CA VAL A 41 8.65 7.41 2.76
C VAL A 41 7.81 8.35 3.62
N CYS A 42 8.47 9.15 4.43
CA CYS A 42 7.87 10.13 5.32
C CYS A 42 7.97 11.53 4.72
N LYS A 43 6.83 12.20 4.54
CA LYS A 43 6.77 13.60 4.13
C LYS A 43 6.76 14.53 5.34
N ARG A 44 7.63 15.54 5.27
CA ARG A 44 7.72 16.64 6.24
C ARG A 44 7.70 17.99 5.52
N LYS A 45 7.65 19.06 6.32
CA LYS A 45 7.83 20.44 5.83
C LYS A 45 9.19 20.64 5.16
N THR A 46 10.23 19.95 5.63
CA THR A 46 11.61 20.09 5.14
C THR A 46 11.96 19.15 4.00
N GLY A 47 11.02 18.34 3.51
CA GLY A 47 11.23 17.37 2.43
C GLY A 47 10.79 15.96 2.78
N LEU A 48 11.24 15.00 1.96
CA LEU A 48 10.99 13.58 2.14
C LEU A 48 12.13 12.92 2.93
N LEU A 49 11.79 11.83 3.62
CA LEU A 49 12.72 11.01 4.39
C LEU A 49 12.39 9.55 4.22
N ARG A 50 13.40 8.70 4.38
CA ARG A 50 13.23 7.26 4.39
C ARG A 50 13.35 6.73 5.82
N ILE A 51 12.43 5.83 6.17
CA ILE A 51 12.41 5.15 7.47
C ILE A 51 12.44 3.63 7.20
N PRO A 52 13.54 2.94 7.52
CA PRO A 52 13.63 1.49 7.38
C PRO A 52 12.50 0.76 8.13
N MET A 53 11.93 -0.27 7.49
CA MET A 53 10.80 -1.02 8.05
C MET A 53 11.15 -1.69 9.39
N LYS A 54 12.42 -2.04 9.62
CA LYS A 54 12.92 -2.56 10.91
C LYS A 54 12.70 -1.64 12.11
N TYR A 55 12.48 -0.34 11.88
CA TYR A 55 12.20 0.63 12.94
C TYR A 55 10.71 0.90 13.13
N VAL A 56 9.84 0.31 12.30
CA VAL A 56 8.39 0.45 12.40
C VAL A 56 7.86 -0.64 13.32
N ASP A 57 7.17 -0.23 14.38
CA ASP A 57 6.62 -1.13 15.39
C ASP A 57 5.13 -1.43 15.11
N VAL A 58 4.35 -0.37 14.89
CA VAL A 58 2.89 -0.46 14.73
C VAL A 58 2.42 0.38 13.55
N ILE A 59 1.50 -0.16 12.74
CA ILE A 59 0.78 0.54 11.67
C ILE A 59 -0.73 0.41 11.91
N GLU A 60 -1.31 1.38 12.60
CA GLU A 60 -2.74 1.41 12.91
C GLU A 60 -3.34 2.77 12.59
N ARG A 61 -3.88 3.51 13.58
CA ARG A 61 -4.37 4.88 13.41
C ARG A 61 -3.22 5.84 13.11
N GLU A 62 -2.07 5.57 13.69
CA GLU A 62 -0.79 6.24 13.47
C GLU A 62 0.28 5.16 13.26
N ILE A 63 1.41 5.56 12.70
CA ILE A 63 2.58 4.70 12.50
C ILE A 63 3.57 5.03 13.61
N LYS A 64 3.89 4.03 14.44
CA LYS A 64 4.81 4.20 15.58
C LYS A 64 6.16 3.58 15.27
N LEU A 65 7.24 4.30 15.56
CA LEU A 65 8.59 3.76 15.49
C LEU A 65 9.04 3.20 16.84
N SER A 66 9.88 2.15 16.79
CA SER A 66 10.48 1.53 17.98
C SER A 66 11.69 2.31 18.53
N ILE A 67 12.14 3.35 17.83
CA ILE A 67 13.30 4.16 18.19
C ILE A 67 13.02 5.66 18.09
N PRO A 68 13.83 6.52 18.75
CA PRO A 68 13.73 7.96 18.63
C PRO A 68 14.03 8.45 17.20
N LYS A 69 13.40 9.54 16.79
CA LYS A 69 13.52 10.09 15.42
C LYS A 69 14.96 10.37 15.03
N GLU A 70 15.86 10.74 15.94
CA GLU A 70 17.26 11.05 15.60
C GLU A 70 18.03 9.84 15.04
N LYS A 71 17.57 8.61 15.33
CA LYS A 71 18.23 7.37 14.94
C LYS A 71 17.56 6.65 13.77
N ALA A 72 16.35 7.06 13.38
CA ALA A 72 15.52 6.33 12.43
C ALA A 72 15.62 6.85 10.98
N LEU A 73 16.29 7.97 10.79
CA LEU A 73 16.18 8.77 9.57
C LEU A 73 17.32 8.46 8.61
N LEU A 74 16.96 8.07 7.40
CA LEU A 74 17.87 8.00 6.26
C LEU A 74 17.47 9.02 5.20
N PHE A 75 18.48 9.60 4.55
CA PHE A 75 18.33 10.43 3.36
C PHE A 75 18.78 9.63 2.14
N GLY A 76 18.07 9.77 1.02
CA GLY A 76 18.47 9.14 -0.25
C GLY A 76 17.27 8.82 -1.13
N GLU A 77 17.54 8.71 -2.42
CA GLU A 77 16.60 8.20 -3.42
C GLU A 77 16.48 6.67 -3.35
N PRO A 78 15.41 6.06 -3.89
CA PRO A 78 15.34 4.63 -4.17
C PRO A 78 16.55 4.14 -4.97
N SER A 79 17.08 2.97 -4.58
CA SER A 79 18.03 2.22 -5.40
C SER A 79 17.32 1.66 -6.65
N PRO A 80 18.04 1.25 -7.70
CA PRO A 80 17.42 0.73 -8.93
C PRO A 80 16.47 -0.46 -8.70
N ASP A 81 16.77 -1.30 -7.71
CA ASP A 81 15.99 -2.48 -7.37
C ASP A 81 14.82 -2.18 -6.41
N GLU A 82 14.66 -0.91 -6.02
CA GLU A 82 13.65 -0.46 -5.08
C GLU A 82 12.50 0.26 -5.81
N ILE A 83 11.27 -0.16 -5.52
CA ILE A 83 10.08 0.35 -6.21
C ILE A 83 9.21 1.13 -5.22
N LEU A 84 8.81 2.34 -5.63
CA LEU A 84 7.85 3.17 -4.90
C LEU A 84 6.42 2.71 -5.21
N LEU A 85 5.64 2.35 -4.18
CA LEU A 85 4.28 1.84 -4.35
C LEU A 85 3.33 2.87 -4.97
N LYS A 86 3.23 4.07 -4.39
CA LYS A 86 2.38 5.15 -4.90
C LYS A 86 2.91 5.70 -6.21
N GLY A 87 4.23 5.85 -6.34
CA GLY A 87 4.86 6.39 -7.56
C GLY A 87 4.74 5.47 -8.78
N SER A 88 4.83 4.15 -8.56
CA SER A 88 5.11 3.18 -9.63
C SER A 88 4.05 2.10 -9.79
N ILE A 89 3.16 1.89 -8.82
CA ILE A 89 2.17 0.80 -8.83
C ILE A 89 0.75 1.34 -8.70
N LEU A 90 0.49 2.16 -7.68
CA LEU A 90 -0.83 2.73 -7.45
C LEU A 90 -1.26 3.57 -8.66
N ASP A 91 -2.53 3.46 -9.06
CA ASP A 91 -3.09 4.17 -10.23
C ASP A 91 -2.48 3.80 -11.59
N LYS A 92 -1.55 2.87 -11.64
CA LYS A 92 -0.99 2.39 -12.91
C LYS A 92 -1.89 1.35 -13.55
N GLN A 93 -1.75 1.27 -14.86
CA GLN A 93 -2.32 0.21 -15.65
C GLN A 93 -1.36 -0.99 -15.62
N LEU A 94 -1.87 -2.17 -15.32
CA LEU A 94 -1.16 -3.44 -15.36
C LEU A 94 -1.78 -4.34 -16.42
N ILE A 95 -0.98 -5.17 -17.07
CA ILE A 95 -1.46 -6.22 -17.96
C ILE A 95 -1.59 -7.52 -17.15
N ASP A 96 -2.74 -8.18 -17.21
CA ASP A 96 -2.87 -9.58 -16.77
C ASP A 96 -1.97 -10.47 -17.64
N THR A 97 -1.17 -11.35 -17.02
CA THR A 97 -0.31 -12.36 -17.67
C THR A 97 -0.93 -13.15 -18.82
N ASN A 98 -2.27 -13.22 -18.93
CA ASN A 98 -2.96 -13.78 -20.10
C ASN A 98 -3.02 -12.84 -21.33
N GLY A 99 -2.46 -11.64 -21.27
CA GLY A 99 -2.32 -10.69 -22.39
C GLY A 99 -3.61 -9.98 -22.85
N VAL A 100 -4.75 -10.28 -22.23
CA VAL A 100 -6.07 -9.83 -22.75
C VAL A 100 -6.60 -8.58 -22.02
N LYS A 101 -6.15 -8.29 -20.80
CA LYS A 101 -6.79 -7.23 -19.99
C LYS A 101 -5.79 -6.30 -19.30
N VAL A 102 -5.87 -5.03 -19.66
CA VAL A 102 -5.26 -3.93 -18.92
C VAL A 102 -6.20 -3.52 -17.78
N VAL A 103 -5.69 -3.50 -16.55
CA VAL A 103 -6.46 -3.12 -15.35
C VAL A 103 -5.77 -1.99 -14.61
N ARG A 104 -6.56 -1.06 -14.06
CA ARG A 104 -6.04 -0.01 -13.19
C ARG A 104 -5.92 -0.50 -11.76
N VAL A 105 -4.75 -0.33 -11.15
CA VAL A 105 -4.54 -0.59 -9.72
C VAL A 105 -5.25 0.49 -8.91
N ASN A 106 -6.29 0.10 -8.19
CA ASN A 106 -7.01 1.01 -7.31
C ASN A 106 -6.43 1.02 -5.90
N ASP A 107 -5.87 -0.10 -5.45
CA ASP A 107 -5.25 -0.23 -4.14
C ASP A 107 -4.19 -1.33 -4.12
N ILE A 108 -3.39 -1.35 -3.05
CA ILE A 108 -2.34 -2.35 -2.84
C ILE A 108 -2.62 -3.05 -1.51
N ILE A 109 -2.53 -4.38 -1.53
CA ILE A 109 -2.88 -5.23 -0.40
C ILE A 109 -1.60 -5.65 0.32
N LEU A 110 -1.54 -5.28 1.58
CA LEU A 110 -0.43 -5.52 2.48
C LEU A 110 -0.80 -6.59 3.51
N LEU A 111 0.18 -7.44 3.84
CA LEU A 111 0.05 -8.46 4.88
C LEU A 111 1.28 -8.44 5.78
N HIS A 112 1.05 -8.29 7.09
CA HIS A 112 2.08 -8.55 8.09
C HIS A 112 2.28 -10.07 8.21
N LYS A 113 3.52 -10.51 8.03
CA LYS A 113 3.96 -11.89 8.25
C LYS A 113 5.07 -11.90 9.30
N LYS A 114 5.44 -13.08 9.78
CA LYS A 114 6.59 -13.22 10.68
C LYS A 114 7.84 -12.70 9.97
N GLY A 115 8.39 -11.59 10.45
CA GLY A 115 9.62 -10.99 9.93
C GLY A 115 9.43 -9.75 9.05
N GLY A 116 8.21 -9.35 8.69
CA GLY A 116 8.05 -8.16 7.85
C GLY A 116 6.63 -7.84 7.39
N LEU A 117 6.56 -6.83 6.53
CA LEU A 117 5.35 -6.39 5.84
C LEU A 117 5.53 -6.66 4.35
N PHE A 118 4.56 -7.34 3.74
CA PHE A 118 4.66 -7.78 2.36
C PHE A 118 3.47 -7.28 1.53
N VAL A 119 3.73 -6.94 0.28
CA VAL A 119 2.70 -6.76 -0.74
C VAL A 119 2.34 -8.12 -1.30
N ILE A 120 1.10 -8.53 -1.08
CA ILE A 120 0.59 -9.84 -1.53
C ILE A 120 -0.23 -9.74 -2.83
N GLY A 121 -0.57 -8.52 -3.24
CA GLY A 121 -1.32 -8.28 -4.47
C GLY A 121 -1.87 -6.87 -4.57
N VAL A 122 -2.62 -6.64 -5.64
CA VAL A 122 -3.27 -5.36 -5.93
C VAL A 122 -4.78 -5.54 -6.03
N ASP A 123 -5.52 -4.51 -5.64
CA ASP A 123 -6.96 -4.44 -5.78
C ASP A 123 -7.31 -3.65 -7.05
N ALA A 124 -7.98 -4.32 -7.99
CA ALA A 124 -8.52 -3.73 -9.22
C ALA A 124 -10.05 -3.54 -9.18
N SER A 125 -10.68 -3.66 -8.00
CA SER A 125 -12.14 -3.55 -7.84
C SER A 125 -12.63 -2.11 -7.85
N VAL A 126 -13.90 -1.93 -8.23
CA VAL A 126 -14.63 -0.66 -8.07
C VAL A 126 -14.67 -0.23 -6.60
N LYS A 127 -14.71 -1.16 -5.64
CA LYS A 127 -14.66 -0.86 -4.20
C LYS A 127 -13.36 -0.17 -3.81
N GLY A 128 -12.22 -0.60 -4.38
CA GLY A 128 -10.93 0.08 -4.18
C GLY A 128 -10.95 1.53 -4.65
N PHE A 129 -11.57 1.79 -5.80
CA PHE A 129 -11.76 3.15 -6.31
C PHE A 129 -12.63 4.01 -5.36
N MET A 130 -13.73 3.45 -4.83
CA MET A 130 -14.62 4.17 -3.91
C MET A 130 -13.96 4.53 -2.57
N ARG A 131 -13.14 3.65 -1.99
CA ARG A 131 -12.39 3.92 -0.75
C ARG A 131 -11.55 5.19 -0.86
N ARG A 132 -10.95 5.41 -2.02
CA ARG A 132 -10.10 6.58 -2.28
C ARG A 132 -10.86 7.89 -2.44
N LEU A 133 -12.11 7.82 -2.91
CA LEU A 133 -13.00 8.98 -2.99
C LEU A 133 -13.66 9.30 -1.64
N GLY A 134 -13.41 8.51 -0.59
CA GLY A 134 -14.10 8.63 0.70
C GLY A 134 -15.59 8.30 0.62
N ILE A 135 -16.03 7.65 -0.46
CA ILE A 135 -17.43 7.27 -0.67
C ILE A 135 -17.70 5.98 0.08
N ARG A 136 -18.68 6.00 0.98
CA ARG A 136 -19.16 4.81 1.69
C ARG A 136 -19.88 3.90 0.68
N ASP A 137 -19.58 2.61 0.70
CA ASP A 137 -20.14 1.62 -0.23
C ASP A 137 -21.69 1.61 -0.12
N PRO A 138 -22.44 2.05 -1.14
CA PRO A 138 -23.90 2.12 -1.11
C PRO A 138 -24.53 0.72 -1.04
N LEU A 139 -23.79 -0.35 -1.37
CA LEU A 139 -24.24 -1.74 -1.25
C LEU A 139 -24.33 -2.22 0.22
N LEU A 140 -23.79 -1.44 1.18
CA LEU A 140 -23.95 -1.70 2.61
C LEU A 140 -25.35 -1.34 3.13
N ASP A 141 -26.05 -0.42 2.46
CA ASP A 141 -27.36 0.07 2.86
C ASP A 141 -28.52 -0.66 2.14
N ILE A 142 -28.21 -1.61 1.25
CA ILE A 142 -29.22 -2.41 0.52
C ILE A 142 -29.59 -3.67 1.31
N PRO A 143 -30.90 -3.92 1.57
CA PRO A 143 -31.36 -5.12 2.28
C PRO A 143 -30.90 -6.43 1.61
N LYS A 144 -30.40 -7.38 2.41
CA LYS A 144 -29.87 -8.68 1.96
C LYS A 144 -30.81 -9.48 1.03
N ILE A 145 -32.11 -9.22 1.06
CA ILE A 145 -33.14 -9.91 0.28
C ILE A 145 -33.01 -9.61 -1.23
N ILE A 146 -32.48 -8.46 -1.61
CA ILE A 146 -32.28 -8.06 -3.02
C ILE A 146 -30.97 -8.64 -3.60
N ARG A 147 -30.06 -9.16 -2.74
CA ARG A 147 -28.75 -9.70 -3.14
C ARG A 147 -28.81 -11.06 -3.86
N LYS A 148 -30.00 -11.62 -4.11
CA LYS A 148 -30.17 -12.99 -4.63
C LYS A 148 -29.74 -13.17 -6.10
N ASN A 149 -29.44 -12.09 -6.81
CA ASN A 149 -28.73 -12.15 -8.09
C ASN A 149 -27.28 -11.74 -7.85
N GLU A 150 -26.51 -12.70 -7.35
CA GLU A 150 -25.06 -12.59 -7.21
C GLU A 150 -24.48 -12.32 -8.61
N THR A 151 -24.23 -11.04 -8.92
CA THR A 151 -23.14 -10.72 -9.84
C THR A 151 -21.91 -11.44 -9.27
N PRO A 152 -21.24 -12.30 -10.04
CA PRO A 152 -20.14 -13.10 -9.51
C PRO A 152 -19.20 -12.16 -8.77
N GLU A 153 -18.91 -12.46 -7.50
CA GLU A 153 -17.89 -11.75 -6.74
C GLU A 153 -16.59 -11.94 -7.52
N ILE A 154 -16.25 -11.00 -8.39
CA ILE A 154 -14.96 -11.04 -9.06
C ILE A 154 -13.97 -10.79 -7.93
N PRO A 155 -13.12 -11.78 -7.56
CA PRO A 155 -12.05 -11.52 -6.64
C PRO A 155 -11.06 -10.66 -7.42
N HIS A 156 -11.26 -9.35 -7.42
CA HIS A 156 -10.40 -8.40 -8.13
C HIS A 156 -9.08 -8.16 -7.38
N MET A 157 -8.67 -9.11 -6.54
CA MET A 157 -7.31 -9.17 -6.05
C MET A 157 -6.49 -9.90 -7.10
N ILE A 158 -5.52 -9.20 -7.66
CA ILE A 158 -4.50 -9.81 -8.52
C ILE A 158 -3.30 -10.10 -7.61
N PRO A 159 -2.93 -11.37 -7.41
CA PRO A 159 -1.75 -11.74 -6.65
C PRO A 159 -0.49 -11.06 -7.20
N TRP A 160 0.44 -10.72 -6.31
CA TRP A 160 1.64 -9.94 -6.68
C TRP A 160 2.46 -10.59 -7.79
N LYS A 161 2.61 -11.92 -7.80
CA LYS A 161 3.29 -12.64 -8.89
C LYS A 161 2.76 -12.41 -10.31
N PHE A 162 1.54 -11.89 -10.45
CA PHE A 162 0.93 -11.56 -11.74
C PHE A 162 0.94 -10.04 -12.02
N VAL A 163 1.60 -9.25 -11.16
CA VAL A 163 1.74 -7.80 -11.29
C VAL A 163 3.05 -7.51 -12.01
N ALA A 164 2.96 -7.25 -13.32
CA ALA A 164 4.07 -6.72 -14.11
C ALA A 164 3.80 -5.25 -14.43
N PRO A 165 4.71 -4.31 -14.08
CA PRO A 165 4.59 -2.92 -14.51
C PRO A 165 4.54 -2.84 -16.03
N LEU A 166 3.66 -1.99 -16.58
CA LEU A 166 3.78 -1.58 -17.97
C LEU A 166 5.09 -0.81 -18.15
N GLU A 167 5.99 -1.33 -18.97
CA GLU A 167 7.10 -0.50 -19.47
C GLU A 167 6.50 0.67 -20.28
N PRO A 168 6.99 1.91 -20.07
CA PRO A 168 6.52 3.10 -20.78
C PRO A 168 6.86 3.09 -22.27
#